data_AF-A0A423CUB1-F1
#
_entry.id   AF-A0A423CUB1-F1
#
_cell.length_a   1.000
_cell.length_b   1.000
_cell.length_c   1.000
_cell.angle_alpha   90.00
_cell.angle_beta   90.00
_cell.angle_gamma   90.00
#
_symmetry.space_group_name_H-M   'P 1'
#
loop_
_entity.id
_entity.type
_entity.pdbx_description
1 polymer ?
#
loop_
_entity_poly.entity_id
_entity_poly.type
_entity_poly.pdbx_seq_one_letter_code
_entity_poly.pdbx_strand_id
1 'polypeptide(L)'
;MNTLGKCLLGAGLLGLSLGAQAYQSVYQGTLGKQAITLVIEKTNDYKHGFYFYDRYRTPIRLKRSVNAGRQLFMDELDSAGLPTARLKFYNPDDNAATKPILGTWTAYANARQLPLELRLVADFGHQQAWPAGTASLPQAASTERFYFQIPLADDHDRVKTIEVIDKASGKRVQTLDVGLPGCYSQGIDSVKVRLEGGSTQVLLEANSYCLGKVFEWREAKGRFEALN
;
A
#
# COMPACT_ATOMS: atom_id res chain seq x y z
N MET A 1 -35.55 -56.63 1.78
CA MET A 1 -34.37 -57.50 1.71
C MET A 1 -33.38 -56.90 0.72
N ASN A 2 -32.17 -56.60 1.23
CA ASN A 2 -30.86 -56.45 0.57
C ASN A 2 -30.72 -55.43 -0.59
N THR A 3 -30.09 -54.26 -0.41
CA THR A 3 -28.66 -53.91 -0.22
C THR A 3 -27.80 -53.91 -1.49
N LEU A 4 -26.79 -53.02 -1.47
CA LEU A 4 -25.67 -52.75 -2.40
C LEU A 4 -25.97 -51.62 -3.40
N GLY A 5 -25.48 -50.40 -3.20
CA GLY A 5 -24.18 -50.00 -2.69
C GLY A 5 -23.33 -49.56 -3.87
N LYS A 6 -23.29 -48.25 -4.15
CA LYS A 6 -22.28 -47.66 -5.03
C LYS A 6 -21.56 -46.54 -4.29
N CYS A 7 -20.27 -46.80 -4.12
CA CYS A 7 -19.33 -46.05 -3.33
C CYS A 7 -19.10 -44.64 -3.88
N LEU A 8 -18.82 -43.77 -2.92
CA LEU A 8 -18.24 -42.45 -3.05
C LEU A 8 -17.04 -42.43 -3.99
N LEU A 9 -17.05 -41.45 -4.91
CA LEU A 9 -15.86 -40.84 -5.48
C LEU A 9 -16.02 -39.32 -5.32
N GLY A 10 -15.95 -38.86 -4.08
CA GLY A 10 -15.79 -37.45 -3.75
C GLY A 10 -14.33 -37.07 -3.95
N ALA A 11 -13.95 -36.74 -5.18
CA ALA A 11 -12.67 -36.10 -5.45
C ALA A 11 -12.74 -34.69 -4.86
N GLY A 12 -12.24 -34.53 -3.63
CA GLY A 12 -12.02 -33.23 -3.02
C GLY A 12 -10.95 -32.49 -3.81
N LEU A 13 -11.38 -31.60 -4.71
CA LEU A 13 -10.56 -30.52 -5.23
C LEU A 13 -10.23 -29.60 -4.05
N LEU A 14 -9.14 -29.91 -3.34
CA LEU A 14 -8.39 -28.92 -2.58
C LEU A 14 -7.81 -27.95 -3.61
N GLY A 15 -8.62 -26.98 -4.02
CA GLY A 15 -8.16 -25.80 -4.72
C GLY A 15 -7.19 -25.08 -3.81
N LEU A 16 -5.90 -25.36 -3.97
CA LEU A 16 -4.84 -24.49 -3.52
C LEU A 16 -5.08 -23.16 -4.24
N SER A 17 -5.81 -22.25 -3.60
CA SER A 17 -5.81 -20.85 -3.96
C SER A 17 -4.38 -20.37 -3.73
N LEU A 18 -3.54 -20.48 -4.76
CA LEU A 18 -2.29 -19.73 -4.83
C LEU A 18 -2.70 -18.27 -4.59
N GLY A 19 -2.37 -17.75 -3.42
CA GLY A 19 -2.63 -16.35 -3.10
C GLY A 19 -2.04 -15.50 -4.22
N ALA A 20 -2.82 -14.54 -4.72
CA ALA A 20 -2.32 -13.63 -5.74
C ALA A 20 -1.07 -12.95 -5.20
N GLN A 21 0.08 -13.17 -5.84
CA GLN A 21 1.32 -12.49 -5.46
C GLN A 21 1.12 -11.01 -5.74
N ALA A 22 1.11 -10.22 -4.66
CA ALA A 22 1.05 -8.78 -4.72
C ALA A 22 2.46 -8.23 -4.52
N TYR A 23 2.91 -7.41 -5.46
CA TYR A 23 4.23 -6.80 -5.47
C TYR A 23 4.08 -5.29 -5.26
N GLN A 24 4.82 -4.73 -4.31
CA GLN A 24 4.79 -3.30 -4.04
C GLN A 24 6.10 -2.66 -4.45
N SER A 25 6.02 -1.54 -5.16
CA SER A 25 7.18 -0.74 -5.54
C SER A 25 6.98 0.69 -5.08
N VAL A 26 7.99 1.24 -4.43
CA VAL A 26 8.04 2.62 -3.94
C VAL A 26 8.97 3.42 -4.85
N TYR A 27 8.46 4.53 -5.34
CA TYR A 27 9.17 5.45 -6.20
C TYR A 27 9.23 6.84 -5.57
N GLN A 28 10.32 7.55 -5.82
CA GLN A 28 10.50 8.94 -5.42
C GLN A 28 10.98 9.79 -6.60
N GLY A 29 10.55 11.04 -6.64
CA GLY A 29 10.96 11.98 -7.67
C GLY A 29 10.02 13.17 -7.72
N THR A 30 9.62 13.60 -8.91
CA THR A 30 8.87 14.85 -9.08
C THR A 30 7.64 14.72 -9.94
N LEU A 31 6.61 15.48 -9.56
CA LEU A 31 5.45 15.85 -10.38
C LEU A 31 5.53 17.37 -10.63
N GLY A 32 5.87 17.75 -11.86
CA GLY A 32 6.26 19.13 -12.18
C GLY A 32 7.48 19.54 -11.37
N LYS A 33 7.32 20.54 -10.48
CA LYS A 33 8.39 21.02 -9.58
C LYS A 33 8.27 20.48 -8.16
N GLN A 34 7.25 19.67 -7.87
CA GLN A 34 6.97 19.21 -6.52
C GLN A 34 7.50 17.79 -6.32
N ALA A 35 8.20 17.56 -5.21
CA ALA A 35 8.65 16.23 -4.82
C ALA A 35 7.46 15.36 -4.41
N ILE A 36 7.44 14.12 -4.91
CA ILE A 36 6.41 13.13 -4.58
C ILE A 36 7.03 11.77 -4.25
N THR A 37 6.31 11.02 -3.43
CA THR A 37 6.49 9.58 -3.26
C THR A 37 5.27 8.88 -3.85
N LEU A 38 5.51 7.89 -4.71
CA LEU A 38 4.49 7.05 -5.34
C LEU A 38 4.67 5.61 -4.87
N VAL A 39 3.58 4.96 -4.48
CA VAL A 39 3.56 3.53 -4.18
C VAL A 39 2.61 2.84 -5.15
N ILE A 40 3.13 1.89 -5.91
CA ILE A 40 2.34 1.03 -6.80
C ILE A 40 2.30 -0.37 -6.22
N GLU A 41 1.10 -0.91 -6.08
CA GLU A 41 0.86 -2.32 -5.86
C GLU A 41 0.41 -2.97 -7.16
N LYS A 42 1.14 -4.00 -7.58
CA LYS A 42 0.83 -4.87 -8.71
C LYS A 42 0.29 -6.17 -8.18
N THR A 43 -0.89 -6.54 -8.65
CA THR A 43 -1.44 -7.89 -8.54
C THR A 43 -1.54 -8.47 -9.96
N ASN A 44 -1.84 -9.77 -10.10
CA ASN A 44 -1.84 -10.51 -11.37
C ASN A 44 -2.27 -9.67 -12.59
N ASP A 45 -3.47 -9.08 -12.55
CA ASP A 45 -4.06 -8.44 -13.72
C ASP A 45 -4.14 -6.91 -13.64
N TYR A 46 -3.90 -6.32 -12.46
CA TYR A 46 -4.08 -4.88 -12.27
C TYR A 46 -3.04 -4.28 -11.33
N LYS A 47 -2.78 -3.00 -11.57
CA LYS A 47 -1.95 -2.12 -10.77
C LYS A 47 -2.85 -1.08 -10.11
N HIS A 48 -2.59 -0.79 -8.85
CA HIS A 48 -3.23 0.30 -8.14
C HIS A 48 -2.23 0.92 -7.17
N GLY A 49 -2.60 1.99 -6.48
CA GLY A 49 -1.62 2.64 -5.63
C GLY A 49 -2.12 3.96 -5.07
N PHE A 50 -1.17 4.71 -4.55
CA PHE A 50 -1.35 6.08 -4.13
C PHE A 50 -0.03 6.83 -4.29
N TYR A 51 -0.12 8.14 -4.34
CA TYR A 51 1.06 8.99 -4.21
C TYR A 51 0.79 10.09 -3.19
N PHE A 52 1.82 10.77 -2.74
CA PHE A 52 1.66 11.99 -1.97
C PHE A 52 2.77 12.96 -2.31
N TYR A 53 2.47 14.25 -2.19
CA TYR A 53 3.50 15.28 -2.18
C TYR A 53 4.27 15.19 -0.87
N ASP A 54 5.60 15.14 -0.94
CA ASP A 54 6.46 14.94 0.23
C ASP A 54 6.31 16.07 1.26
N ARG A 55 5.86 17.26 0.82
CA ARG A 55 5.55 18.38 1.71
C ARG A 55 4.29 18.14 2.57
N TYR A 56 3.30 17.44 2.04
CA TYR A 56 1.99 17.25 2.70
C TYR A 56 1.82 15.86 3.29
N ARG A 57 2.42 14.84 2.67
CA ARG A 57 2.41 13.44 3.12
C ARG A 57 0.99 12.88 3.33
N THR A 58 0.02 13.41 2.59
CA THR A 58 -1.36 12.92 2.55
C THR A 58 -1.54 12.07 1.29
N PRO A 59 -1.78 10.75 1.43
CA PRO A 59 -2.04 9.86 0.30
C PRO A 59 -3.20 10.33 -0.58
N ILE A 60 -2.96 10.36 -1.88
CA ILE A 60 -3.94 10.57 -2.94
C ILE A 60 -4.06 9.25 -3.69
N ARG A 61 -5.26 8.65 -3.64
CA ARG A 61 -5.51 7.32 -4.20
C ARG A 61 -5.51 7.35 -5.72
N LEU A 62 -5.03 6.26 -6.30
CA LEU A 62 -5.07 6.01 -7.72
C LEU A 62 -6.06 4.87 -8.01
N LYS A 63 -6.90 5.06 -9.02
CA LYS A 63 -7.81 4.02 -9.51
C LYS A 63 -7.02 2.82 -10.03
N ARG A 64 -7.57 1.63 -9.81
CA ARG A 64 -7.05 0.38 -10.40
C ARG A 64 -6.99 0.51 -11.92
N SER A 65 -5.92 0.01 -12.50
CA SER A 65 -5.67 0.06 -13.94
C SER A 65 -4.85 -1.12 -14.42
N VAL A 66 -4.81 -1.29 -15.73
CA VAL A 66 -4.02 -2.30 -16.43
C VAL A 66 -3.06 -1.61 -17.40
N ASN A 67 -1.99 -2.30 -17.77
CA ASN A 67 -1.12 -1.79 -18.83
C ASN A 67 -1.87 -1.78 -20.17
N ALA A 68 -1.70 -0.70 -20.93
CA ALA A 68 -2.11 -0.59 -22.32
C ALA A 68 -0.84 -0.56 -23.18
N GLY A 69 -0.40 -1.75 -23.63
CA GLY A 69 0.91 -1.90 -24.27
C GLY A 69 2.04 -1.55 -23.29
N ARG A 70 2.91 -0.61 -23.68
CA ARG A 70 4.01 -0.12 -22.81
C ARG A 70 3.64 1.12 -21.99
N GLN A 71 2.35 1.38 -21.78
CA GLN A 71 1.89 2.54 -21.02
C GLN A 71 0.99 2.07 -19.88
N LEU A 72 1.06 2.77 -18.75
CA LEU A 72 0.14 2.62 -17.64
C LEU A 72 -0.57 3.94 -17.42
N PHE A 73 -1.89 3.91 -17.33
CA PHE A 73 -2.71 5.08 -17.09
C PHE A 73 -3.46 4.89 -15.77
N MET A 74 -3.25 5.75 -14.79
CA MET A 74 -3.93 5.66 -13.50
C MET A 74 -4.63 6.97 -13.21
N ASP A 75 -5.90 6.89 -12.84
CA ASP A 75 -6.68 8.08 -12.51
C ASP A 75 -6.47 8.44 -11.04
N GLU A 76 -6.10 9.68 -10.79
CA GLU A 76 -6.11 10.29 -9.47
C GLU A 76 -7.55 10.46 -9.00
N LEU A 77 -7.81 10.12 -7.73
CA LEU A 77 -9.13 10.23 -7.12
C LEU A 77 -9.17 11.35 -6.08
N ASP A 78 -10.27 12.11 -6.03
CA ASP A 78 -10.58 12.99 -4.91
C ASP A 78 -11.07 12.21 -3.68
N SER A 79 -11.42 12.95 -2.62
CA SER A 79 -11.95 12.38 -1.38
C SER A 79 -13.31 11.69 -1.53
N ALA A 80 -14.06 11.98 -2.60
CA ALA A 80 -15.31 11.31 -2.94
C ALA A 80 -15.08 10.08 -3.85
N GLY A 81 -13.83 9.79 -4.23
CA GLY A 81 -13.48 8.69 -5.13
C GLY A 81 -13.71 9.01 -6.61
N LEU A 82 -13.90 10.29 -6.97
CA LEU A 82 -14.10 10.72 -8.35
C LEU A 82 -12.77 11.07 -9.03
N PRO A 83 -12.58 10.71 -10.31
CA PRO A 83 -11.37 11.04 -11.05
C PRO A 83 -11.15 12.56 -11.23
N THR A 84 -9.99 13.07 -10.84
CA THR A 84 -9.61 14.50 -10.98
C THR A 84 -8.52 14.75 -12.00
N ALA A 85 -7.65 13.76 -12.20
CA ALA A 85 -6.53 13.82 -13.12
C ALA A 85 -6.09 12.42 -13.56
N ARG A 86 -5.20 12.35 -14.55
CA ARG A 86 -4.60 11.12 -15.05
C ARG A 86 -3.09 11.16 -14.97
N LEU A 87 -2.51 10.16 -14.33
CA LEU A 87 -1.09 9.84 -14.44
C LEU A 87 -0.91 8.88 -15.62
N LYS A 88 -0.01 9.22 -16.52
CA LYS A 88 0.44 8.37 -17.62
C LYS A 88 1.92 8.06 -17.39
N PHE A 89 2.26 6.78 -17.30
CA PHE A 89 3.64 6.31 -17.20
C PHE A 89 4.09 5.71 -18.53
N TYR A 90 5.33 6.02 -18.93
CA TYR A 90 5.95 5.51 -20.15
C TYR A 90 6.90 4.36 -19.80
N ASN A 91 6.68 3.21 -20.42
CA ASN A 91 7.44 1.97 -20.21
C ASN A 91 7.63 1.62 -18.72
N PRO A 92 6.54 1.55 -17.91
CA PRO A 92 6.66 1.37 -16.46
C PRO A 92 7.25 0.02 -16.03
N ASP A 93 7.36 -0.94 -16.95
CA ASP A 93 7.94 -2.26 -16.71
C ASP A 93 9.37 -2.39 -17.30
N ASP A 94 9.94 -1.32 -17.90
CA ASP A 94 11.37 -1.29 -18.22
C ASP A 94 12.20 -1.27 -16.91
N ASN A 95 13.50 -1.55 -16.99
CA ASN A 95 14.40 -1.69 -15.84
C ASN A 95 14.44 -0.45 -14.92
N ALA A 96 13.48 -0.37 -14.02
CA ALA A 96 13.24 0.74 -13.08
C ALA A 96 14.34 0.88 -12.02
N ALA A 97 15.16 -0.17 -11.81
CA ALA A 97 16.32 -0.11 -10.93
C ALA A 97 17.45 0.75 -11.50
N THR A 98 17.49 0.98 -12.82
CA THR A 98 18.60 1.69 -13.48
C THR A 98 18.17 2.97 -14.19
N LYS A 99 16.88 3.15 -14.47
CA LYS A 99 16.34 4.31 -15.19
C LYS A 99 15.11 4.87 -14.47
N PRO A 100 14.93 6.20 -14.45
CA PRO A 100 13.70 6.78 -13.95
C PRO A 100 12.52 6.39 -14.85
N ILE A 101 11.38 6.12 -14.22
CA ILE A 101 10.08 6.08 -14.89
C ILE A 101 9.69 7.51 -15.23
N LEU A 102 9.42 7.74 -16.50
CA LEU A 102 8.93 9.02 -17.00
C LEU A 102 7.42 8.96 -17.20
N GLY A 103 6.77 10.12 -17.16
CA GLY A 103 5.34 10.19 -17.34
C GLY A 103 4.80 11.60 -17.42
N THR A 104 3.48 11.71 -17.37
CA THR A 104 2.78 12.98 -17.25
C THR A 104 1.57 12.85 -16.35
N TRP A 105 1.30 13.89 -15.58
CA TRP A 105 0.03 14.11 -14.90
C TRP A 105 -0.80 15.10 -15.71
N THR A 106 -2.08 14.83 -15.95
CA THR A 106 -2.98 15.70 -16.71
C THR A 106 -4.27 15.95 -15.92
N ALA A 107 -4.57 17.21 -15.58
CA ALA A 107 -5.80 17.58 -14.90
C ALA A 107 -7.01 17.46 -15.84
N TYR A 108 -8.12 16.91 -15.36
CA TYR A 108 -9.34 16.86 -16.17
C TYR A 108 -10.05 18.20 -16.30
N ALA A 109 -9.98 19.04 -15.26
CA ALA A 109 -10.71 20.31 -15.24
C ALA A 109 -10.25 21.33 -16.30
N ASN A 110 -8.96 21.31 -16.66
CA ASN A 110 -8.38 22.34 -17.53
C ASN A 110 -7.29 21.82 -18.48
N ALA A 111 -7.14 20.50 -18.60
CA ALA A 111 -6.12 19.83 -19.41
C ALA A 111 -4.66 20.23 -19.09
N ARG A 112 -4.40 20.89 -17.95
CA ARG A 112 -3.04 21.23 -17.54
C ARG A 112 -2.23 19.95 -17.39
N GLN A 113 -1.05 19.95 -18.00
CA GLN A 113 -0.14 18.82 -17.95
C GLN A 113 1.14 19.18 -17.16
N LEU A 114 1.63 18.22 -16.38
CA LEU A 114 2.87 18.30 -15.62
C LEU A 114 3.71 17.06 -15.88
N PRO A 115 5.04 17.17 -16.04
CA PRO A 115 5.90 16.01 -16.22
C PRO A 115 6.01 15.20 -14.92
N LEU A 116 6.19 13.89 -15.07
CA LEU A 116 6.57 12.96 -14.00
C LEU A 116 7.96 12.40 -14.30
N GLU A 117 8.81 12.37 -13.29
CA GLU A 117 10.10 11.67 -13.31
C GLU A 117 10.30 11.03 -11.94
N LEU A 118 10.40 9.69 -11.90
CA LEU A 118 10.38 8.91 -10.67
C LEU A 118 11.43 7.81 -10.70
N ARG A 119 12.16 7.62 -9.62
CA ARG A 119 13.15 6.54 -9.45
C ARG A 119 12.64 5.52 -8.46
N LEU A 120 12.87 4.24 -8.74
CA LEU A 120 12.60 3.18 -7.79
C LEU A 120 13.52 3.33 -6.58
N VAL A 121 12.95 3.31 -5.38
CA VAL A 121 13.70 3.41 -4.11
C VAL A 121 13.46 2.21 -3.20
N ALA A 122 12.34 1.51 -3.37
CA ALA A 122 12.13 0.21 -2.77
C ALA A 122 11.27 -0.67 -3.68
N ASP A 123 11.53 -1.96 -3.67
CA ASP A 123 10.69 -2.96 -4.32
C ASP A 123 10.57 -4.19 -3.44
N PHE A 124 9.36 -4.68 -3.25
CA PHE A 124 9.05 -5.75 -2.32
C PHE A 124 8.83 -7.10 -3.03
N GLY A 125 8.90 -7.17 -4.37
CA GLY A 125 8.41 -8.32 -5.12
C GLY A 125 9.37 -9.43 -5.54
N HIS A 126 10.50 -9.59 -4.85
CA HIS A 126 11.56 -10.52 -5.27
C HIS A 126 12.03 -11.48 -4.16
N GLN A 127 11.13 -12.01 -3.31
CA GLN A 127 11.46 -12.82 -2.11
C GLN A 127 12.37 -12.09 -1.08
N GLN A 128 12.82 -10.89 -1.42
CA GLN A 128 13.61 -9.99 -0.62
C GLN A 128 13.29 -8.57 -1.08
N ALA A 129 13.13 -7.67 -0.11
CA ALA A 129 13.03 -6.25 -0.37
C ALA A 129 14.34 -5.72 -0.97
N TRP A 130 14.22 -4.96 -2.05
CA TRP A 130 15.30 -4.13 -2.58
C TRP A 130 15.11 -2.68 -2.12
N PRO A 131 16.17 -1.94 -1.77
CA PRO A 131 17.54 -2.42 -1.56
C PRO A 131 17.62 -3.42 -0.40
N ALA A 132 18.65 -4.27 -0.42
CA ALA A 132 18.84 -5.31 0.59
C ALA A 132 18.77 -4.73 2.01
N GLY A 133 17.89 -5.30 2.83
CA GLY A 133 17.65 -4.85 4.21
C GLY A 133 16.15 -4.79 4.50
N THR A 134 15.77 -3.91 5.44
CA THR A 134 14.37 -3.64 5.75
C THR A 134 13.98 -2.28 5.17
N ALA A 135 13.25 -2.30 4.07
CA ALA A 135 12.65 -1.10 3.51
C ALA A 135 11.26 -0.87 4.14
N SER A 136 10.85 0.39 4.27
CA SER A 136 9.51 0.72 4.79
C SER A 136 8.54 0.90 3.63
N LEU A 137 7.45 0.12 3.64
CA LEU A 137 6.31 0.26 2.73
C LEU A 137 5.34 1.31 3.27
N PRO A 138 5.21 2.49 2.64
CA PRO A 138 4.21 3.47 3.04
C PRO A 138 2.81 2.90 2.88
N GLN A 139 1.92 3.24 3.81
CA GLN A 139 0.53 2.80 3.80
C GLN A 139 -0.38 3.92 3.30
N ALA A 140 -1.47 3.54 2.65
CA ALA A 140 -2.40 4.48 2.08
C ALA A 140 -3.33 5.12 3.13
N ALA A 141 -3.39 4.56 4.34
CA ALA A 141 -4.07 5.16 5.47
C ALA A 141 -3.24 6.29 6.09
N SER A 142 -3.91 7.38 6.49
CA SER A 142 -3.28 8.50 7.20
C SER A 142 -4.31 9.26 8.03
N THR A 143 -3.85 10.11 8.93
CA THR A 143 -4.66 11.09 9.66
C THR A 143 -4.26 12.50 9.21
N GLU A 144 -4.85 13.55 9.78
CA GLU A 144 -4.37 14.91 9.54
C GLU A 144 -2.91 15.10 9.99
N ARG A 145 -2.49 14.41 11.06
CA ARG A 145 -1.18 14.59 11.69
C ARG A 145 -0.15 13.53 11.30
N PHE A 146 -0.59 12.30 11.04
CA PHE A 146 0.31 11.15 10.90
C PHE A 146 0.10 10.42 9.58
N TYR A 147 1.17 9.85 9.04
CA TYR A 147 1.09 8.77 8.07
C TYR A 147 1.84 7.55 8.61
N PHE A 148 1.55 6.39 8.02
CA PHE A 148 2.01 5.11 8.52
C PHE A 148 2.84 4.39 7.48
N GLN A 149 3.81 3.62 7.94
CA GLN A 149 4.61 2.74 7.09
C GLN A 149 4.94 1.45 7.83
N ILE A 150 5.13 0.38 7.07
CA ILE A 150 5.46 -0.95 7.61
C ILE A 150 6.87 -1.31 7.13
N PRO A 151 7.85 -1.49 8.03
CA PRO A 151 9.13 -2.08 7.70
C PRO A 151 8.94 -3.54 7.30
N LEU A 152 9.35 -3.89 6.08
CA LEU A 152 9.25 -5.24 5.53
C LEU A 152 10.62 -5.67 4.99
N ALA A 153 10.99 -6.93 5.24
CA ALA A 153 12.14 -7.56 4.60
C ALA A 153 11.77 -8.27 3.28
N ASP A 154 10.47 -8.51 3.03
CA ASP A 154 9.91 -9.22 1.87
C ASP A 154 8.42 -8.84 1.65
N ASP A 155 7.83 -9.11 0.48
CA ASP A 155 6.42 -8.78 0.14
C ASP A 155 5.40 -9.42 1.09
N HIS A 156 5.66 -10.64 1.54
CA HIS A 156 4.81 -11.39 2.47
C HIS A 156 5.40 -11.45 3.89
N ASP A 157 6.25 -10.50 4.29
CA ASP A 157 6.76 -10.49 5.66
C ASP A 157 5.64 -10.21 6.67
N ARG A 158 5.84 -10.71 7.89
CA ARG A 158 4.96 -10.43 9.02
C ARG A 158 5.03 -8.96 9.38
N VAL A 159 3.88 -8.35 9.63
CA VAL A 159 3.80 -7.01 10.21
C VAL A 159 4.22 -7.11 11.68
N LYS A 160 5.51 -6.89 11.94
CA LYS A 160 6.07 -6.87 13.31
C LYS A 160 5.78 -5.53 13.98
N THR A 161 5.89 -4.45 13.22
CA THR A 161 5.71 -3.09 13.71
C THR A 161 5.02 -2.21 12.69
N ILE A 162 4.31 -1.18 13.17
CA ILE A 162 3.85 -0.06 12.36
C ILE A 162 4.61 1.19 12.79
N GLU A 163 5.26 1.88 11.86
CA GLU A 163 5.92 3.14 12.15
C GLU A 163 4.95 4.30 11.96
N VAL A 164 4.86 5.16 12.98
CA VAL A 164 4.05 6.38 12.97
C VAL A 164 4.96 7.55 12.67
N ILE A 165 4.68 8.24 11.57
CA ILE A 165 5.48 9.36 11.10
C ILE A 165 4.65 10.64 11.20
N ASP A 166 5.22 11.68 11.80
CA ASP A 166 4.61 13.00 11.86
C ASP A 166 4.70 13.69 10.50
N LYS A 167 3.56 14.11 9.94
CA LYS A 167 3.48 14.67 8.59
C LYS A 167 4.21 16.01 8.47
N ALA A 168 4.23 16.83 9.52
CA ALA A 168 4.86 18.14 9.48
C ALA A 168 6.38 18.03 9.40
N SER A 169 6.97 17.17 10.24
CA SER A 169 8.42 16.99 10.34
C SER A 169 8.99 15.91 9.41
N GLY A 170 8.16 14.96 8.98
CA GLY A 170 8.61 13.75 8.28
C GLY A 170 9.41 12.79 9.16
N LYS A 171 9.39 12.95 10.49
CA LYS A 171 10.15 12.14 11.44
C LYS A 171 9.28 11.06 12.06
N ARG A 172 9.86 9.87 12.27
CA ARG A 172 9.24 8.80 13.05
C ARG A 172 9.09 9.26 14.50
N VAL A 173 7.85 9.29 14.99
CA VAL A 173 7.53 9.70 16.36
C VAL A 173 7.18 8.52 17.26
N GLN A 174 6.78 7.39 16.68
CA GLN A 174 6.47 6.19 17.42
C GLN A 174 6.62 4.94 16.55
N THR A 175 6.92 3.81 17.20
CA THR A 175 6.82 2.47 16.61
C THR A 175 5.79 1.70 17.42
N LEU A 176 4.76 1.19 16.75
CA LEU A 176 3.71 0.37 17.35
C LEU A 176 4.12 -1.09 17.21
N ASP A 177 4.38 -1.75 18.33
CA ASP A 177 4.69 -3.18 18.33
C ASP A 177 3.42 -3.98 18.06
N VAL A 178 3.38 -4.71 16.96
CA VAL A 178 2.26 -5.58 16.61
C VAL A 178 2.43 -6.94 17.28
N GLY A 179 3.59 -7.59 17.08
CA GLY A 179 3.99 -8.79 17.82
C GLY A 179 3.06 -10.01 17.72
N LEU A 180 2.02 -10.00 16.89
CA LEU A 180 1.05 -11.09 16.79
C LEU A 180 1.44 -12.11 15.70
N PRO A 181 1.21 -13.42 15.93
CA PRO A 181 1.38 -14.44 14.91
C PRO A 181 0.35 -14.27 13.78
N GLY A 182 0.73 -14.65 12.56
CA GLY A 182 -0.17 -14.71 11.40
C GLY A 182 -0.63 -13.37 10.82
N CYS A 183 -0.22 -12.24 11.38
CA CYS A 183 -0.42 -10.91 10.81
C CYS A 183 0.63 -10.61 9.75
N TYR A 184 0.34 -10.98 8.50
CA TYR A 184 1.17 -10.70 7.32
C TYR A 184 0.72 -9.42 6.63
N SER A 185 1.67 -8.74 5.97
CA SER A 185 1.36 -7.60 5.12
C SER A 185 0.29 -7.99 4.09
N GLN A 186 -0.76 -7.19 3.97
CA GLN A 186 -1.76 -7.24 2.92
C GLN A 186 -1.51 -6.11 1.89
N GLY A 187 -0.25 -5.68 1.79
CA GLY A 187 0.15 -4.64 0.86
C GLY A 187 -0.08 -3.21 1.37
N ILE A 188 -0.41 -2.30 0.46
CA ILE A 188 -0.53 -0.85 0.74
C ILE A 188 -1.69 -0.47 1.65
N ASP A 189 -2.62 -1.41 1.87
CA ASP A 189 -3.86 -1.25 2.61
C ASP A 189 -3.91 -2.06 3.92
N SER A 190 -2.76 -2.55 4.37
CA SER A 190 -2.65 -3.35 5.60
C SER A 190 -3.09 -2.58 6.84
N VAL A 191 -2.68 -1.31 6.96
CA VAL A 191 -3.07 -0.43 8.07
C VAL A 191 -4.38 0.28 7.76
N LYS A 192 -5.32 0.25 8.71
CA LYS A 192 -6.53 1.08 8.68
C LYS A 192 -6.48 2.14 9.78
N VAL A 193 -7.18 3.23 9.53
CA VAL A 193 -7.40 4.32 10.48
C VAL A 193 -8.89 4.58 10.57
N ARG A 194 -9.40 4.76 11.79
CA ARG A 194 -10.78 5.19 12.04
C ARG A 194 -10.85 6.14 13.22
N LEU A 195 -11.94 6.89 13.30
CA LEU A 195 -12.32 7.65 14.48
C LEU A 195 -13.36 6.85 15.26
N GLU A 196 -13.06 6.50 16.50
CA GLU A 196 -13.93 5.72 17.39
C GLU A 196 -13.99 6.45 18.73
N GLY A 197 -15.20 6.75 19.23
CA GLY A 197 -15.36 7.47 20.50
C GLY A 197 -14.61 8.82 20.58
N GLY A 198 -14.42 9.49 19.44
CA GLY A 198 -13.65 10.74 19.34
C GLY A 198 -12.12 10.57 19.36
N SER A 199 -11.62 9.34 19.43
CA SER A 199 -10.20 9.03 19.39
C SER A 199 -9.79 8.42 18.05
N THR A 200 -8.60 8.78 17.57
CA THR A 200 -8.02 8.14 16.39
C THR A 200 -7.53 6.74 16.76
N GLN A 201 -7.97 5.74 16.01
CA GLN A 201 -7.48 4.37 16.12
C GLN A 201 -6.72 3.97 14.86
N VAL A 202 -5.59 3.30 15.05
CA VAL A 202 -4.78 2.63 14.03
C VAL A 202 -4.94 1.14 14.25
N LEU A 203 -5.29 0.39 13.20
CA LEU A 203 -5.52 -1.04 13.36
C LEU A 203 -5.02 -1.87 12.19
N LEU A 204 -4.70 -3.12 12.51
CA LEU A 204 -4.68 -4.24 11.59
C LEU A 204 -6.00 -4.99 11.78
N GLU A 205 -6.73 -5.20 10.69
CA GLU A 205 -8.01 -5.93 10.74
C GLU A 205 -7.78 -7.41 11.02
N ALA A 206 -8.70 -8.02 11.76
CA ALA A 206 -8.70 -9.45 12.00
C ALA A 206 -9.09 -10.20 10.71
N ASN A 207 -8.48 -11.36 10.50
CA ASN A 207 -8.82 -12.29 9.42
C ASN A 207 -8.61 -13.74 9.91
N SER A 208 -8.69 -14.72 9.00
CA SER A 208 -8.55 -16.15 9.34
C SER A 208 -7.20 -16.53 9.96
N TYR A 209 -6.17 -15.68 9.83
CA TYR A 209 -4.80 -15.96 10.27
C TYR A 209 -4.25 -14.92 11.26
N CYS A 210 -4.80 -13.71 11.28
CA CYS A 210 -4.42 -12.61 12.16
C CYS A 210 -5.59 -12.25 13.08
N LEU A 211 -5.36 -12.23 14.40
CA LEU A 211 -6.39 -11.81 15.37
C LEU A 211 -6.70 -10.30 15.31
N GLY A 212 -5.98 -9.55 14.48
CA GLY A 212 -6.04 -8.10 14.41
C GLY A 212 -5.35 -7.45 15.61
N LYS A 213 -5.10 -6.15 15.51
CA LYS A 213 -4.59 -5.34 16.61
C LYS A 213 -5.05 -3.91 16.46
N VAL A 214 -5.42 -3.28 17.57
CA VAL A 214 -5.87 -1.88 17.59
C VAL A 214 -4.98 -1.07 18.53
N PHE A 215 -4.62 0.12 18.08
CA PHE A 215 -3.92 1.13 18.86
C PHE A 215 -4.74 2.41 18.86
N GLU A 216 -4.93 3.02 20.03
CA GLU A 216 -5.71 4.22 20.21
C GLU A 216 -4.82 5.40 20.60
N TRP A 217 -5.02 6.55 19.95
CA TRP A 217 -4.34 7.77 20.28
C TRP A 217 -4.78 8.28 21.65
N ARG A 218 -3.82 8.43 22.57
CA ARG A 218 -4.04 9.00 23.90
C ARG A 218 -3.54 10.44 23.91
N GLU A 219 -4.44 11.40 23.70
CA GLU A 219 -4.08 12.84 23.66
C GLU A 219 -3.24 13.28 24.87
N ALA A 220 -3.68 12.90 26.08
CA ALA A 220 -2.98 13.25 27.33
C ALA A 220 -1.53 12.72 27.41
N LYS A 221 -1.21 11.66 26.66
CA LYS A 221 0.12 11.04 26.62
C LYS A 221 0.88 11.36 25.33
N GLY A 222 0.24 12.01 24.35
CA GLY A 222 0.81 12.30 23.04
C GLY A 222 1.33 11.06 22.30
N ARG A 223 0.67 9.91 22.45
CA ARG A 223 1.09 8.65 21.82
C ARG A 223 -0.08 7.68 21.60
N PHE A 224 0.09 6.74 20.68
CA PHE A 224 -0.80 5.60 20.54
C PHE A 224 -0.52 4.55 21.63
N GLU A 225 -1.57 3.92 22.16
CA GLU A 225 -1.46 2.78 23.08
C GLU A 225 -2.30 1.61 22.57
N ALA A 226 -1.81 0.38 22.72
CA ALA A 226 -2.58 -0.79 22.33
C ALA A 226 -3.87 -0.87 23.15
N LEU A 227 -4.98 -1.17 22.47
CA LEU A 227 -6.20 -1.61 23.11
C LEU A 227 -6.10 -3.12 23.26
N ASN A 228 -6.10 -3.58 24.52
CA ASN A 228 -6.12 -4.99 24.85
C ASN A 228 -7.51 -5.58 24.64
#